data_AF-A0A1B9E3U1-F1
#
_entry.id   AF-A0A1B9E3U1-F1
#
_cell.length_a   1.000
_cell.length_b   1.000
_cell.length_c   1.000
_cell.angle_alpha   90.00
_cell.angle_beta   90.00
_cell.angle_gamma   90.00
#
_symmetry.space_group_name_H-M   'P 1'
#
loop_
_entity.id
_entity.type
_entity.pdbx_description
1 polymer ?
#
loop_
_entity_poly.entity_id
_entity_poly.type
_entity_poly.pdbx_seq_one_letter_code
_entity_poly.pdbx_strand_id
1 'polypeptide(L)'
;MDYYTAGYDALLPNMLSGLKPVTTFATHSIAALFLFLFFYLNIKAYKSLKKNIYLLTAIIFLLLLLFIRSNSALVFISFSLFILFKLFKSNKSSLGYFTLIIIAIIIYFTFVDDTLIVFLNNFDISVILSSDKNGLQGRYSSASPLQVTMDYILSHPFSPLGLTYSDKLYYSDSGFILYFLRGSIFLLFGVYFGFISLIKNNLFNNREANFFIFFILLFEIGYPVLIYVRLLYFIPFYVVYSNHLERTSNES
;
A
#
# COMPACT_ATOMS: atom_id res chain seq x y z
N MET A 1 -21.29 7.01 -12.01
CA MET A 1 -20.24 7.22 -11.00
C MET A 1 -19.67 5.89 -10.49
N ASP A 2 -20.37 4.78 -10.73
CA ASP A 2 -20.10 3.44 -10.18
C ASP A 2 -18.78 2.79 -10.65
N TYR A 3 -18.17 3.30 -11.72
CA TYR A 3 -16.87 2.79 -12.21
C TYR A 3 -15.66 3.30 -11.41
N TYR A 4 -15.85 4.32 -10.55
CA TYR A 4 -14.79 4.97 -9.78
C TYR A 4 -14.93 4.79 -8.26
N THR A 5 -16.03 4.21 -7.79
CA THR A 5 -16.23 3.88 -6.38
C THR A 5 -15.55 2.55 -6.03
N ALA A 6 -14.96 2.46 -4.84
CA ALA A 6 -14.46 1.20 -4.28
C ALA A 6 -14.89 1.08 -2.82
N GLY A 7 -15.30 -0.12 -2.40
CA GLY A 7 -15.82 -0.34 -1.05
C GLY A 7 -17.30 0.02 -0.92
N TYR A 8 -17.65 1.32 -0.91
CA TYR A 8 -19.02 1.79 -0.73
C TYR A 8 -19.35 3.03 -1.59
N ASP A 9 -20.63 3.20 -1.92
CA ASP A 9 -21.09 4.19 -2.92
C ASP A 9 -20.81 5.64 -2.53
N ALA A 10 -20.87 5.96 -1.23
CA ALA A 10 -20.56 7.29 -0.72
C ALA A 10 -19.05 7.61 -0.69
N LEU A 11 -18.15 6.69 -1.04
CA LEU A 11 -16.71 6.93 -0.96
C LEU A 11 -16.29 8.09 -1.88
N LEU A 12 -16.66 8.04 -3.16
CA LEU A 12 -16.26 9.07 -4.12
C LEU A 12 -16.84 10.46 -3.77
N PRO A 13 -18.14 10.60 -3.42
CA PRO A 13 -18.68 11.85 -2.89
C PRO A 13 -17.94 12.37 -1.65
N ASN A 14 -17.59 11.49 -0.70
CA ASN A 14 -16.85 11.87 0.51
C ASN A 14 -15.41 12.32 0.21
N MET A 15 -14.78 11.70 -0.79
CA MET A 15 -13.44 12.07 -1.25
C MET A 15 -13.48 13.42 -1.99
N LEU A 16 -14.50 13.67 -2.81
CA LEU A 16 -14.69 14.95 -3.48
C LEU A 16 -14.99 16.08 -2.48
N SER A 17 -15.88 15.85 -1.52
CA SER A 17 -16.22 16.84 -0.49
C SER A 17 -15.05 17.13 0.46
N GLY A 18 -14.19 16.14 0.70
CA GLY A 18 -12.94 16.30 1.45
C GLY A 18 -11.79 16.96 0.67
N LEU A 19 -12.03 17.45 -0.56
CA LEU A 19 -11.00 17.98 -1.48
C LEU A 19 -9.85 16.98 -1.70
N LYS A 20 -10.21 15.71 -1.78
CA LYS A 20 -9.33 14.53 -1.81
C LYS A 20 -9.69 13.59 -2.98
N PRO A 21 -9.81 14.08 -4.22
CA PRO A 21 -10.24 13.23 -5.34
C PRO A 21 -9.21 12.13 -5.64
N VAL A 22 -9.69 10.90 -5.82
CA VAL A 22 -8.90 9.78 -6.36
C VAL A 22 -9.65 9.22 -7.56
N THR A 23 -9.02 9.26 -8.74
CA THR A 23 -9.63 8.78 -9.98
C THR A 23 -9.36 7.29 -10.17
N THR A 24 -8.20 6.92 -10.73
CA THR A 24 -7.92 5.57 -11.22
C THR A 24 -7.75 4.52 -10.12
N PHE A 25 -7.52 4.91 -8.86
CA PHE A 25 -7.26 3.96 -7.77
C PHE A 25 -8.37 3.89 -6.71
N ALA A 26 -9.43 4.67 -6.88
CA ALA A 26 -10.61 4.78 -6.01
C ALA A 26 -10.35 5.19 -4.54
N THR A 27 -9.30 4.68 -3.87
CA THR A 27 -8.88 5.08 -2.52
C THR A 27 -7.44 5.59 -2.51
N HIS A 28 -7.14 6.52 -1.59
CA HIS A 28 -5.77 7.02 -1.41
C HIS A 28 -4.79 5.94 -0.97
N SER A 29 -5.23 4.98 -0.16
CA SER A 29 -4.38 3.89 0.31
C SER A 29 -3.95 2.99 -0.86
N ILE A 30 -4.87 2.63 -1.75
CA ILE A 30 -4.53 1.82 -2.94
C ILE A 30 -3.60 2.63 -3.85
N ALA A 31 -3.91 3.90 -4.11
CA ALA A 31 -3.04 4.77 -4.89
C ALA A 31 -1.62 4.83 -4.31
N ALA A 32 -1.49 4.96 -2.99
CA ALA A 32 -0.21 5.00 -2.30
C ALA A 32 0.59 3.71 -2.48
N LEU A 33 -0.06 2.54 -2.40
CA LEU A 33 0.57 1.25 -2.66
C LEU A 33 1.11 1.18 -4.09
N PHE A 34 0.32 1.54 -5.09
CA PHE A 34 0.76 1.49 -6.49
C PHE A 34 1.89 2.48 -6.78
N LEU A 35 1.80 3.73 -6.31
CA LEU A 35 2.89 4.70 -6.48
C LEU A 35 4.19 4.22 -5.80
N PHE A 36 4.09 3.60 -4.64
CA PHE A 36 5.24 2.98 -3.96
C PHE A 36 5.84 1.83 -4.77
N LEU A 37 5.01 0.94 -5.31
CA LEU A 37 5.47 -0.17 -6.14
C LEU A 37 6.14 0.34 -7.43
N PHE A 38 5.58 1.37 -8.07
CA PHE A 38 6.20 2.01 -9.23
C PHE A 38 7.52 2.71 -8.89
N PHE A 39 7.57 3.44 -7.77
CA PHE A 39 8.82 4.00 -7.24
C PHE A 39 9.87 2.90 -7.08
N TYR A 40 9.50 1.79 -6.43
CA TYR A 40 10.40 0.69 -6.13
C TYR A 40 10.95 0.02 -7.41
N LEU A 41 10.08 -0.31 -8.36
CA LEU A 41 10.46 -0.90 -9.63
C LEU A 41 11.40 0.01 -10.42
N ASN A 42 11.20 1.33 -10.37
CA ASN A 42 12.09 2.29 -11.03
C ASN A 42 13.46 2.39 -10.34
N ILE A 43 13.54 2.31 -9.01
CA ILE A 43 14.82 2.19 -8.30
C ILE A 43 15.56 0.90 -8.69
N LYS A 44 14.83 -0.21 -8.83
CA LYS A 44 15.40 -1.47 -9.31
C LYS A 44 15.90 -1.36 -10.74
N ALA A 45 15.12 -0.75 -11.62
CA ALA A 45 15.49 -0.50 -13.01
C ALA A 45 16.73 0.40 -13.11
N TYR A 46 16.84 1.45 -12.28
CA TYR A 46 18.04 2.27 -12.18
C TYR A 46 19.28 1.46 -11.77
N LYS A 47 19.14 0.57 -10.78
CA LYS A 47 20.26 -0.28 -10.32
C LYS A 47 20.71 -1.29 -11.38
N SER A 48 19.79 -1.88 -12.12
CA SER A 48 20.06 -2.89 -13.14
C SER A 48 20.54 -2.26 -14.45
N LEU A 49 19.79 -1.30 -14.99
CA LEU A 49 20.04 -0.71 -16.32
C LEU A 49 20.98 0.49 -16.31
N LYS A 50 21.29 1.06 -15.14
CA LYS A 50 22.16 2.24 -14.94
C LYS A 50 21.74 3.51 -15.70
N LYS A 51 20.49 3.61 -16.15
CA LYS A 51 19.97 4.79 -16.86
C LYS A 51 19.31 5.77 -15.88
N ASN A 52 19.76 7.03 -15.89
CA ASN A 52 19.25 8.08 -14.99
C ASN A 52 17.75 8.37 -15.14
N ILE A 53 17.15 8.07 -16.29
CA ILE A 53 15.71 8.22 -16.51
C ILE A 53 14.89 7.49 -15.45
N TYR A 54 15.31 6.28 -15.04
CA TYR A 54 14.59 5.51 -14.03
C TYR A 54 14.69 6.13 -12.64
N LEU A 55 15.83 6.75 -12.31
CA LEU A 55 15.96 7.48 -11.05
C LEU A 55 15.06 8.72 -11.05
N LEU A 56 15.02 9.47 -12.15
CA LEU A 56 14.13 10.61 -12.31
C LEU A 56 12.65 10.18 -12.17
N THR A 57 12.25 9.11 -12.84
CA THR A 57 10.89 8.56 -12.75
C THR A 57 10.57 8.07 -11.34
N ALA A 58 11.51 7.45 -10.63
CA ALA A 58 11.32 7.10 -9.22
C ALA A 58 11.06 8.36 -8.37
N ILE A 59 11.85 9.42 -8.53
CA ILE A 59 11.65 10.68 -7.80
C ILE A 59 10.27 11.27 -8.11
N ILE A 60 9.82 11.23 -9.36
CA ILE A 60 8.46 11.68 -9.73
C ILE A 60 7.40 10.89 -8.97
N PHE A 61 7.51 9.56 -8.90
CA PHE A 61 6.56 8.74 -8.13
C PHE A 61 6.61 9.03 -6.63
N LEU A 62 7.78 9.31 -6.06
CA LEU A 62 7.91 9.76 -4.69
C LEU A 62 7.21 11.11 -4.47
N LEU A 63 7.35 12.06 -5.39
CA LEU A 63 6.65 13.35 -5.31
C LEU A 63 5.13 13.15 -5.37
N LEU A 64 4.64 12.32 -6.30
CA LEU A 64 3.22 11.96 -6.38
C LEU A 64 2.73 11.32 -5.07
N LEU A 65 3.56 10.51 -4.42
CA LEU A 65 3.23 9.90 -3.13
C LEU A 65 3.09 10.94 -2.01
N LEU A 66 3.87 12.03 -2.02
CA LEU A 66 3.73 13.15 -1.08
C LEU A 66 2.39 13.88 -1.23
N PHE A 67 1.89 13.98 -2.46
CA PHE A 67 0.57 14.57 -2.72
C PHE A 67 -0.59 13.68 -2.27
N ILE A 68 -0.34 12.38 -2.00
CA ILE A 68 -1.36 11.50 -1.41
C ILE A 68 -1.45 11.76 0.09
N ARG A 69 -2.45 12.55 0.50
CA ARG A 69 -2.77 12.86 1.91
C ARG A 69 -3.39 11.66 2.66
N SER A 70 -2.62 10.60 2.89
CA SER A 70 -3.06 9.40 3.62
C SER A 70 -1.99 8.81 4.54
N ASN A 71 -2.41 8.12 5.60
CA ASN A 71 -1.51 7.40 6.52
C ASN A 71 -0.68 6.34 5.79
N SER A 72 -1.28 5.62 4.84
CA SER A 72 -0.56 4.64 4.01
C SER A 72 0.56 5.30 3.21
N ALA A 73 0.33 6.50 2.66
CA ALA A 73 1.36 7.23 1.93
C ALA A 73 2.54 7.61 2.82
N LEU A 74 2.32 8.05 4.06
CA LEU A 74 3.41 8.36 5.01
C LEU A 74 4.30 7.14 5.30
N VAL A 75 3.68 5.97 5.49
CA VAL A 75 4.42 4.71 5.66
C VAL A 75 5.26 4.41 4.42
N PHE A 76 4.67 4.51 3.22
CA PHE A 76 5.39 4.25 1.97
C PHE A 76 6.47 5.30 1.66
N ILE A 77 6.28 6.57 2.03
CA ILE A 77 7.30 7.62 1.92
C ILE A 77 8.49 7.26 2.80
N SER A 78 8.24 6.82 4.04
CA SER A 78 9.28 6.41 4.98
C SER A 78 10.12 5.26 4.42
N PHE A 79 9.48 4.23 3.86
CA PHE A 79 10.18 3.15 3.16
C PHE A 79 10.93 3.63 1.91
N SER A 80 10.34 4.53 1.12
CA SER A 80 10.97 5.07 -0.09
C SER A 80 12.24 5.86 0.24
N LEU A 81 12.19 6.70 1.28
CA LEU A 81 13.34 7.44 1.78
C LEU A 81 14.42 6.52 2.32
N PHE A 82 14.07 5.46 3.04
CA PHE A 82 15.03 4.45 3.48
C PHE A 82 15.72 3.74 2.31
N ILE A 83 14.99 3.45 1.23
CA ILE A 83 15.53 2.85 0.02
C ILE A 83 16.49 3.81 -0.69
N LEU A 84 16.14 5.09 -0.82
CA LEU A 84 17.02 6.12 -1.37
C LEU A 84 18.27 6.33 -0.51
N PHE A 85 18.11 6.35 0.82
CA PHE A 85 19.24 6.46 1.74
C PHE A 85 20.23 5.31 1.52
N LYS A 86 19.74 4.06 1.45
CA LYS A 86 20.58 2.90 1.15
C LYS A 86 21.26 2.99 -0.21
N LEU A 87 20.59 3.56 -1.21
CA LEU A 87 21.16 3.75 -2.55
C LEU A 87 22.32 4.76 -2.53
N PHE A 88 22.16 5.88 -1.83
CA PHE A 88 23.12 6.99 -1.86
C PHE A 88 24.21 6.95 -0.79
N LYS A 89 24.07 6.10 0.24
CA LYS A 89 25.05 5.98 1.33
C LYS A 89 26.47 5.66 0.84
N SER A 90 26.62 4.96 -0.30
CA SER A 90 27.93 4.53 -0.81
C SER A 90 28.71 5.62 -1.54
N ASN A 91 28.10 6.72 -1.96
CA ASN A 91 28.76 7.78 -2.72
C ASN A 91 28.49 9.15 -2.07
N LYS A 92 29.55 9.77 -1.52
CA LYS A 92 29.48 11.05 -0.78
C LYS A 92 28.86 12.19 -1.60
N SER A 93 29.10 12.24 -2.91
CA SER A 93 28.48 13.24 -3.80
C SER A 93 26.97 13.00 -3.94
N SER A 94 26.55 11.73 -3.94
CA SER A 94 25.15 11.35 -4.06
C SER A 94 24.33 11.55 -2.77
N LEU A 95 25.01 11.56 -1.62
CA LEU A 95 24.41 11.92 -0.34
C LEU A 95 23.87 13.36 -0.35
N GLY A 96 24.50 14.26 -1.11
CA GLY A 96 24.05 15.64 -1.31
C GLY A 96 22.67 15.73 -1.97
N TYR A 97 22.41 14.89 -2.98
CA TYR A 97 21.08 14.83 -3.61
C TYR A 97 20.02 14.26 -2.67
N PHE A 98 20.37 13.26 -1.85
CA PHE A 98 19.47 12.74 -0.83
C PHE A 98 19.10 13.81 0.21
N THR A 99 20.07 14.57 0.69
CA THR A 99 19.82 15.68 1.62
C THR A 99 18.95 16.77 0.98
N LEU A 100 19.17 17.10 -0.30
CA LEU A 100 18.32 18.05 -1.03
C LEU A 100 16.87 17.56 -1.16
N ILE A 101 16.66 16.26 -1.42
CA ILE A 101 15.32 15.67 -1.46
C ILE A 101 14.64 15.78 -0.09
N ILE A 102 15.34 15.45 1.00
CA ILE A 102 14.79 15.62 2.36
C ILE A 102 14.44 17.07 2.63
N ILE A 103 15.34 18.01 2.31
CA ILE A 103 15.10 19.44 2.51
C ILE A 103 13.89 19.91 1.69
N ALA A 104 13.76 19.48 0.43
CA ALA A 104 12.61 19.81 -0.41
C ALA A 104 11.29 19.26 0.18
N ILE A 105 11.32 18.04 0.74
CA ILE A 105 10.18 17.44 1.44
C ILE A 105 9.82 18.26 2.67
N ILE A 106 10.79 18.62 3.50
CA ILE A 106 10.56 19.44 4.71
C ILE A 106 10.00 20.81 4.33
N ILE A 107 10.57 21.47 3.31
CA ILE A 107 10.10 22.78 2.82
C ILE A 107 8.66 22.67 2.31
N TYR A 108 8.36 21.69 1.45
CA TYR A 108 7.00 21.48 0.95
C TYR A 108 6.00 21.36 2.10
N PHE A 109 6.32 20.53 3.08
CA PHE A 109 5.48 20.28 4.23
C PHE A 109 5.44 21.39 5.29
N THR A 110 6.38 22.33 5.23
CA THR A 110 6.39 23.51 6.13
C THR A 110 5.65 24.69 5.50
N PHE A 111 5.64 24.81 4.17
CA PHE A 111 5.14 26.01 3.46
C PHE A 111 3.90 25.79 2.60
N VAL A 112 3.59 24.55 2.19
CA VAL A 112 2.48 24.26 1.27
C VAL A 112 1.35 23.48 1.94
N ASP A 113 1.67 22.68 2.95
CA ASP A 113 0.70 21.77 3.55
C ASP A 113 0.91 21.63 5.05
N ASP A 114 0.00 22.23 5.84
CA ASP A 114 0.01 22.12 7.31
C ASP A 114 -0.14 20.68 7.79
N THR A 115 -0.44 19.69 6.93
CA THR A 115 -0.55 18.28 7.35
C THR A 115 0.69 17.77 8.05
N LEU A 116 1.91 18.18 7.70
CA LEU A 116 3.11 17.74 8.43
C LEU A 116 3.28 18.49 9.74
N ILE A 117 2.92 19.77 9.81
CA ILE A 117 2.93 20.54 11.05
C ILE A 117 1.86 20.02 12.01
N VAL A 118 0.65 19.75 11.53
CA VAL A 118 -0.43 19.07 12.25
C VAL A 118 -0.01 17.65 12.63
N PHE A 119 0.66 16.92 11.74
CA PHE A 119 1.17 15.58 12.03
C PHE A 119 2.27 15.59 13.06
N LEU A 120 3.21 16.56 13.02
CA LEU A 120 4.31 16.75 13.98
C LEU A 120 3.82 17.25 15.34
N ASN A 121 2.91 18.23 15.33
CA ASN A 121 2.30 18.80 16.54
C ASN A 121 1.33 17.83 17.21
N ASN A 122 0.70 16.94 16.43
CA ASN A 122 -0.07 15.80 16.92
C ASN A 122 0.68 14.48 16.72
N PHE A 123 2.02 14.50 16.63
CA PHE A 123 2.85 13.29 16.49
C PHE A 123 2.97 12.60 17.83
N ASP A 124 1.81 12.28 18.38
CA ASP A 124 1.72 11.25 19.37
C ASP A 124 1.56 9.95 18.60
N ILE A 125 2.58 9.09 18.67
CA ILE A 125 2.50 7.71 18.18
C ILE A 125 1.26 7.03 18.77
N SER A 126 0.85 7.44 19.98
CA SER A 126 -0.43 7.04 20.56
C SER A 126 -1.56 7.40 19.60
N VAL A 127 -1.74 8.65 19.15
CA VAL A 127 -2.85 9.10 18.27
C VAL A 127 -2.85 8.45 16.88
N ILE A 128 -1.71 8.12 16.28
CA ILE A 128 -1.70 7.40 14.98
C ILE A 128 -2.11 5.94 15.15
N LEU A 129 -1.65 5.31 16.24
CA LEU A 129 -2.05 3.95 16.59
C LEU A 129 -3.46 3.92 17.18
N SER A 130 -3.91 4.99 17.84
CA SER A 130 -5.12 5.11 18.66
C SER A 130 -6.23 5.99 18.10
N SER A 131 -6.03 6.54 16.91
CA SER A 131 -7.07 7.29 16.20
C SER A 131 -8.29 6.40 15.98
N ASP A 132 -9.37 6.73 16.69
CA ASP A 132 -10.66 6.02 16.63
C ASP A 132 -11.31 6.09 15.23
N LYS A 133 -10.89 7.03 14.37
CA LYS A 133 -11.54 7.26 13.07
C LYS A 133 -10.81 6.67 11.87
N ASN A 134 -9.47 6.61 11.86
CA ASN A 134 -8.71 6.27 10.64
C ASN A 134 -7.45 5.41 10.89
N GLY A 135 -7.12 5.09 12.14
CA GLY A 135 -5.96 4.26 12.51
C GLY A 135 -6.27 2.76 12.57
N LEU A 136 -5.26 1.93 12.85
CA LEU A 136 -5.46 0.50 13.10
C LEU A 136 -6.39 0.26 14.30
N GLN A 137 -6.25 1.03 15.39
CA GLN A 137 -7.18 0.93 16.52
C GLN A 137 -8.61 1.30 16.11
N GLY A 138 -8.83 2.37 15.35
CA GLY A 138 -10.17 2.70 14.86
C GLY A 138 -10.81 1.57 14.04
N ARG A 139 -10.01 0.81 13.29
CA ARG A 139 -10.49 -0.33 12.47
C ARG A 139 -10.78 -1.59 13.27
N TYR A 140 -10.01 -1.86 14.32
CA TYR A 140 -10.10 -3.09 15.12
C TYR A 140 -10.64 -2.87 16.54
N SER A 141 -11.14 -1.68 16.86
CA SER A 141 -11.76 -1.39 18.16
C SER A 141 -13.17 -1.97 18.23
N SER A 142 -13.66 -2.12 19.46
CA SER A 142 -15.05 -2.53 19.73
C SER A 142 -16.10 -1.55 19.19
N ALA A 143 -15.71 -0.30 18.90
CA ALA A 143 -16.57 0.70 18.30
C ALA A 143 -16.53 0.71 16.76
N SER A 144 -15.68 -0.12 16.14
CA SER A 144 -15.53 -0.22 14.69
C SER A 144 -16.72 -0.90 14.02
N PRO A 145 -17.15 -0.48 12.82
CA PRO A 145 -18.07 -1.25 11.98
C PRO A 145 -17.61 -2.70 11.74
N LEU A 146 -16.30 -2.94 11.77
CA LEU A 146 -15.70 -4.27 11.60
C LEU A 146 -16.00 -5.22 12.77
N GLN A 147 -16.30 -4.69 13.97
CA GLN A 147 -16.57 -5.50 15.16
C GLN A 147 -17.77 -6.44 14.93
N VAL A 148 -18.83 -5.97 14.28
CA VAL A 148 -20.01 -6.79 13.97
C VAL A 148 -19.64 -7.99 13.08
N THR A 149 -18.73 -7.77 12.12
CA THR A 149 -18.18 -8.85 11.28
C THR A 149 -17.33 -9.83 12.08
N MET A 150 -16.53 -9.33 13.02
CA MET A 150 -15.71 -10.16 13.90
C MET A 150 -16.55 -11.03 14.83
N ASP A 151 -17.59 -10.46 15.43
CA ASP A 151 -18.52 -11.19 16.31
C ASP A 151 -19.25 -12.30 15.54
N TYR A 152 -19.64 -12.03 14.30
CA TYR A 152 -20.21 -13.05 13.41
C TYR A 152 -19.23 -14.19 13.14
N ILE A 153 -17.98 -13.88 12.79
CA ILE A 153 -16.94 -14.87 12.53
C ILE A 153 -16.67 -15.73 13.76
N LEU A 154 -16.57 -15.11 14.94
CA LEU A 154 -16.29 -15.81 16.20
C LEU A 154 -17.44 -16.75 16.60
N SER A 155 -18.67 -16.35 16.33
CA SER A 155 -19.86 -17.19 16.60
C SER A 155 -20.07 -18.28 15.54
N HIS A 156 -19.56 -18.11 14.31
CA HIS A 156 -19.79 -19.02 13.19
C HIS A 156 -18.51 -19.36 12.40
N PRO A 157 -17.45 -19.90 13.06
CA PRO A 157 -16.13 -20.02 12.44
C PRO A 157 -16.08 -20.93 11.20
N PHE A 158 -16.97 -21.91 11.10
CA PHE A 158 -17.06 -22.87 9.98
C PHE A 158 -18.32 -22.72 9.13
N SER A 159 -19.08 -21.64 9.31
CA SER A 159 -20.28 -21.34 8.52
C SER A 159 -20.11 -19.99 7.82
N PRO A 160 -19.25 -19.91 6.79
CA PRO A 160 -19.01 -18.66 6.08
C PRO A 160 -20.24 -18.20 5.30
N LEU A 161 -20.32 -16.90 4.99
CA LEU A 161 -21.38 -16.35 4.14
C LEU A 161 -21.30 -16.81 2.67
N GLY A 162 -20.14 -17.30 2.22
CA GLY A 162 -19.94 -17.63 0.82
C GLY A 162 -20.03 -16.39 -0.07
N LEU A 163 -20.77 -16.53 -1.17
CA LEU A 163 -21.00 -15.45 -2.15
C LEU A 163 -22.19 -14.54 -1.79
N THR A 164 -22.88 -14.81 -0.67
CA THR A 164 -24.04 -14.01 -0.25
C THR A 164 -23.62 -12.67 0.35
N TYR A 165 -24.56 -11.75 0.53
CA TYR A 165 -24.30 -10.42 1.08
C TYR A 165 -25.30 -10.09 2.19
N SER A 166 -24.85 -9.34 3.18
CA SER A 166 -25.65 -8.86 4.31
C SER A 166 -25.26 -7.43 4.61
N ASP A 167 -26.25 -6.53 4.61
CA ASP A 167 -26.08 -5.10 4.92
C ASP A 167 -25.63 -4.84 6.37
N LYS A 168 -25.75 -5.84 7.23
CA LYS A 168 -25.35 -5.75 8.65
C LYS A 168 -23.86 -5.97 8.87
N LEU A 169 -23.13 -6.46 7.87
CA LEU A 169 -21.74 -6.84 7.97
C LEU A 169 -20.86 -5.89 7.16
N TYR A 170 -19.63 -5.72 7.62
CA TYR A 170 -18.66 -4.82 7.03
C TYR A 170 -17.56 -5.60 6.29
N TYR A 171 -17.20 -5.17 5.07
CA TYR A 171 -16.40 -5.95 4.11
C TYR A 171 -15.11 -5.27 3.59
N SER A 172 -14.82 -4.02 3.95
CA SER A 172 -13.79 -3.22 3.25
C SER A 172 -12.47 -2.99 3.98
N ASP A 173 -12.34 -3.36 5.25
CA ASP A 173 -11.21 -2.91 6.09
C ASP A 173 -10.06 -3.90 6.23
N SER A 174 -10.26 -5.18 5.94
CA SER A 174 -9.21 -6.21 6.11
C SER A 174 -9.45 -7.40 5.19
N GLY A 175 -8.43 -7.76 4.42
CA GLY A 175 -8.45 -8.96 3.59
C GLY A 175 -8.57 -10.24 4.41
N PHE A 176 -7.84 -10.31 5.53
CA PHE A 176 -7.88 -11.48 6.40
C PHE A 176 -9.30 -11.76 6.90
N ILE A 177 -9.98 -10.71 7.38
CA ILE A 177 -11.35 -10.81 7.88
C ILE A 177 -12.31 -11.13 6.74
N LEU A 178 -12.13 -10.49 5.58
CA LEU A 178 -12.98 -10.71 4.42
C LEU A 178 -12.90 -12.16 3.90
N TYR A 179 -11.71 -12.74 3.73
CA TYR A 179 -11.57 -14.11 3.25
C TYR A 179 -12.11 -15.12 4.27
N PHE A 180 -11.90 -14.86 5.56
CA PHE A 180 -12.48 -15.68 6.61
C PHE A 180 -14.02 -15.61 6.57
N LEU A 181 -14.60 -14.42 6.47
CA LEU A 181 -16.04 -14.24 6.38
C LEU A 181 -16.63 -14.97 5.16
N ARG A 182 -15.92 -14.93 4.03
CA ARG A 182 -16.38 -15.44 2.74
C ARG A 182 -16.22 -16.94 2.58
N GLY A 183 -15.20 -17.55 3.16
CA GLY A 183 -14.94 -18.99 2.97
C GLY A 183 -14.19 -19.64 4.11
N SER A 184 -14.33 -19.09 5.32
CA SER A 184 -13.69 -19.56 6.55
C SER A 184 -12.17 -19.62 6.40
N ILE A 185 -11.54 -20.41 7.26
CA ILE A 185 -10.11 -20.64 7.30
C ILE A 185 -9.58 -21.26 5.99
N PHE A 186 -10.41 -22.00 5.26
CA PHE A 186 -10.03 -22.64 4.00
C PHE A 186 -9.79 -21.63 2.88
N LEU A 187 -10.70 -20.68 2.68
CA LEU A 187 -10.49 -19.62 1.69
C LEU A 187 -9.36 -18.68 2.10
N LEU A 188 -9.27 -18.36 3.40
CA LEU A 188 -8.17 -17.55 3.94
C LEU A 188 -6.81 -18.14 3.57
N PHE A 189 -6.60 -19.42 3.89
CA PHE A 189 -5.35 -20.10 3.55
C PHE A 189 -5.20 -20.28 2.05
N GLY A 190 -6.26 -20.64 1.32
CA GLY A 190 -6.21 -20.79 -0.14
C GLY A 190 -5.72 -19.53 -0.86
N VAL A 191 -6.25 -18.36 -0.48
CA VAL A 191 -5.85 -17.07 -1.07
C VAL A 191 -4.40 -16.73 -0.74
N TYR A 192 -4.02 -16.74 0.53
CA TYR A 192 -2.66 -16.33 0.92
C TYR A 192 -1.59 -17.36 0.53
N PHE A 193 -1.86 -18.65 0.67
CA PHE A 193 -0.97 -19.70 0.18
C PHE A 193 -0.83 -19.65 -1.35
N GLY A 194 -1.94 -19.48 -2.06
CA GLY A 194 -1.94 -19.32 -3.52
C GLY A 194 -1.13 -18.11 -3.97
N PHE A 195 -1.34 -16.95 -3.34
CA PHE A 195 -0.56 -15.74 -3.61
C PHE A 195 0.93 -15.92 -3.31
N ILE A 196 1.28 -16.43 -2.12
CA ILE A 196 2.68 -16.65 -1.73
C ILE A 196 3.35 -17.64 -2.69
N SER A 197 2.69 -18.75 -3.01
CA SER A 197 3.21 -19.77 -3.93
C SER A 197 3.39 -19.22 -5.34
N LEU A 198 2.42 -18.45 -5.84
CA LEU A 198 2.51 -17.79 -7.15
C LEU A 198 3.75 -16.90 -7.21
N ILE A 199 3.94 -16.02 -6.23
CA ILE A 199 5.09 -15.09 -6.22
C ILE A 199 6.41 -15.85 -6.06
N LYS A 200 6.47 -16.81 -5.14
CA LYS A 200 7.68 -17.59 -4.85
C LYS A 200 8.13 -18.49 -6.00
N ASN A 201 7.19 -19.06 -6.73
CA ASN A 201 7.50 -19.96 -7.83
C ASN A 201 7.82 -19.22 -9.13
N ASN A 202 7.42 -17.95 -9.26
CA ASN A 202 7.62 -17.19 -10.50
C ASN A 202 8.75 -16.14 -10.43
N LEU A 203 9.11 -15.62 -9.25
CA LEU A 203 10.23 -14.68 -9.14
C LEU A 203 11.57 -15.40 -8.92
N PHE A 204 12.60 -15.04 -9.70
CA PHE A 204 13.94 -15.63 -9.53
C PHE A 204 14.62 -15.20 -8.23
N ASN A 205 14.41 -13.95 -7.81
CA ASN A 205 15.05 -13.41 -6.62
C ASN A 205 14.16 -13.59 -5.38
N ASN A 206 14.60 -14.47 -4.47
CA ASN A 206 13.87 -14.77 -3.24
C ASN A 206 13.68 -13.57 -2.30
N ARG A 207 14.64 -12.62 -2.29
CA ARG A 207 14.53 -11.40 -1.48
C ARG A 207 13.47 -10.47 -2.04
N GLU A 208 13.41 -10.36 -3.36
CA GLU A 208 12.36 -9.62 -4.07
C GLU A 208 10.98 -10.19 -3.78
N ALA A 209 10.84 -11.52 -3.89
CA ALA A 209 9.60 -12.21 -3.59
C ALA A 209 9.12 -11.93 -2.17
N ASN A 210 10.01 -12.04 -1.18
CA ASN A 210 9.70 -11.74 0.21
C ASN A 210 9.31 -10.27 0.40
N PHE A 211 10.00 -9.34 -0.26
CA PHE A 211 9.69 -7.92 -0.19
C PHE A 211 8.28 -7.62 -0.72
N PHE A 212 7.96 -8.13 -1.91
CA PHE A 212 6.64 -7.93 -2.50
C PHE A 212 5.52 -8.56 -1.66
N ILE A 213 5.70 -9.81 -1.22
CA ILE A 213 4.75 -10.49 -0.34
C ILE A 213 4.53 -9.69 0.95
N PHE A 214 5.61 -9.23 1.59
CA PHE A 214 5.53 -8.46 2.82
C PHE A 214 4.67 -7.21 2.65
N PHE A 215 4.89 -6.42 1.59
CA PHE A 215 4.12 -5.19 1.38
C PHE A 215 2.65 -5.43 1.05
N ILE A 216 2.34 -6.47 0.26
CA ILE A 216 0.95 -6.84 -0.01
C ILE A 216 0.26 -7.32 1.27
N LEU A 217 0.88 -8.21 2.06
CA LEU A 217 0.31 -8.68 3.32
C LEU A 217 0.18 -7.56 4.37
N LEU A 218 1.14 -6.65 4.45
CA LEU A 218 1.07 -5.49 5.33
C LEU A 218 -0.12 -4.59 4.94
N PHE A 219 -0.36 -4.42 3.65
CA PHE A 219 -1.49 -3.63 3.15
C PHE A 219 -2.84 -4.33 3.38
N GLU A 220 -2.89 -5.66 3.26
CA GLU A 220 -4.07 -6.49 3.51
C GLU A 220 -4.64 -6.37 4.93
N ILE A 221 -3.84 -5.92 5.91
CA ILE A 221 -4.29 -5.62 7.28
C ILE A 221 -5.30 -4.45 7.27
N GLY A 222 -5.12 -3.48 6.37
CA GLY A 222 -5.94 -2.28 6.30
C GLY A 222 -6.89 -2.20 5.11
N TYR A 223 -6.72 -3.05 4.09
CA TYR A 223 -7.62 -3.10 2.94
C TYR A 223 -7.46 -4.40 2.14
N PRO A 224 -8.55 -5.07 1.71
CA PRO A 224 -8.51 -6.28 0.89
C PRO A 224 -8.10 -5.95 -0.55
N VAL A 225 -6.80 -5.95 -0.85
CA VAL A 225 -6.26 -5.53 -2.15
C VAL A 225 -6.10 -6.68 -3.14
N LEU A 226 -5.96 -7.93 -2.69
CA LEU A 226 -5.82 -9.11 -3.55
C LEU A 226 -7.10 -9.44 -4.33
N ILE A 227 -8.29 -9.07 -3.81
CA ILE A 227 -9.54 -9.14 -4.58
C ILE A 227 -9.65 -8.03 -5.62
N TYR A 228 -8.78 -7.02 -5.55
CA TYR A 228 -8.87 -5.87 -6.41
C TYR A 228 -8.28 -6.20 -7.78
N VAL A 229 -9.13 -6.08 -8.81
CA VAL A 229 -8.80 -6.40 -10.20
C VAL A 229 -7.49 -5.73 -10.66
N ARG A 230 -7.20 -4.51 -10.19
CA ARG A 230 -5.98 -3.79 -10.56
C ARG A 230 -4.72 -4.46 -10.02
N LEU A 231 -4.74 -4.98 -8.78
CA LEU A 231 -3.58 -5.70 -8.24
C LEU A 231 -3.42 -7.05 -8.94
N LEU A 232 -4.53 -7.73 -9.24
CA LEU A 232 -4.52 -8.99 -9.96
C LEU A 232 -3.84 -8.87 -11.33
N TYR A 233 -4.08 -7.79 -12.08
CA TYR A 233 -3.37 -7.52 -13.34
C TYR A 233 -1.93 -7.01 -13.15
N PHE A 234 -1.65 -6.34 -12.03
CA PHE A 234 -0.31 -5.86 -11.74
C PHE A 234 0.66 -6.98 -11.37
N ILE A 235 0.18 -8.06 -10.73
CA ILE A 235 1.03 -9.17 -10.30
C ILE A 235 1.83 -9.80 -11.47
N PRO A 236 1.21 -10.20 -12.60
CA PRO A 236 1.95 -10.72 -13.75
C PRO A 236 2.97 -9.71 -14.29
N PHE A 237 2.60 -8.43 -14.38
CA PHE A 237 3.51 -7.37 -14.80
C PHE A 237 4.73 -7.26 -13.87
N TYR A 238 4.49 -7.21 -12.56
CA TYR A 238 5.55 -7.15 -11.55
C TYR A 238 6.51 -8.32 -11.67
N VAL A 239 5.97 -9.54 -11.79
CA VAL A 239 6.77 -10.77 -11.95
C VAL A 239 7.65 -10.71 -13.20
N VAL A 240 7.05 -10.46 -14.37
CA VAL A 240 7.78 -10.43 -15.65
C VAL A 240 8.84 -9.34 -15.66
N TYR A 241 8.48 -8.12 -15.23
CA TYR A 241 9.38 -6.99 -15.22
C TYR A 241 10.53 -7.17 -14.23
N SER A 242 10.24 -7.64 -13.00
CA SER A 242 11.27 -7.90 -11.99
C SER A 242 12.25 -8.98 -12.41
N ASN A 243 11.78 -10.04 -13.07
CA ASN A 243 12.64 -11.09 -13.60
C ASN A 243 13.52 -10.61 -14.75
N HIS A 244 12.99 -9.76 -15.64
CA HIS A 244 13.78 -9.14 -16.70
C HIS A 244 14.91 -8.30 -16.10
N LEU A 245 14.62 -7.44 -15.13
CA LEU A 245 15.63 -6.61 -14.49
C LEU A 245 16.73 -7.42 -13.78
N GLU A 246 16.38 -8.55 -13.17
CA GLU A 246 17.34 -9.43 -12.51
C GLU A 246 18.29 -10.11 -13.51
N ARG A 247 17.78 -10.53 -14.67
CA ARG A 247 18.61 -11.11 -15.73
C ARG A 247 19.60 -10.10 -16.26
N THR A 248 19.14 -8.90 -16.60
CA THR A 248 20.01 -7.85 -17.13
C THR A 248 21.09 -7.43 -16.14
N SER A 249 20.83 -7.47 -14.82
CA SER A 249 21.86 -7.15 -13.82
C SER A 249 22.91 -8.25 -13.64
N ASN A 250 22.60 -9.50 -13.97
CA ASN A 250 23.56 -10.60 -13.90
C ASN A 250 24.45 -10.68 -15.16
N GLU A 251 24.03 -10.02 -16.25
CA GLU A 251 24.78 -9.93 -17.51
C GLU A 251 25.73 -8.72 -17.55
N SER A 252 25.62 -7.77 -16.60
CA SER A 252 26.40 -6.53 -16.52
C SER A 252 27.50 -6.59 -15.45
#